data_AF-A0A096CGS6-F1
#
_entry.id   AF-A0A096CGS6-F1
#
_cell.length_a   1.000
_cell.length_b   1.000
_cell.length_c   1.000
_cell.angle_alpha   90.00
_cell.angle_beta   90.00
_cell.angle_gamma   90.00
#
_symmetry.space_group_name_H-M   'P 1'
#
loop_
_entity.id
_entity.type
_entity.pdbx_description
1 polymer ?
#
loop_
_entity_poly.entity_id
_entity_poly.type
_entity_poly.pdbx_seq_one_letter_code
_entity_poly.pdbx_strand_id
1 'polypeptide(L)' 'MERKVYRVRTQYVFEGVFEVVATNREEAERKILEDCGMVMGRGVHTILSDEQINWAFETHPEERIIETIEKS' A
#
# COMPACT_ATOMS: atom_id res chain seq x y z
N MET A 1 18.50 -27.15 21.04
CA MET A 1 18.60 -25.67 21.07
C MET A 1 17.20 -25.11 21.26
N GLU A 2 17.02 -24.21 22.22
CA GLU A 2 15.74 -23.51 22.41
C GLU A 2 15.48 -22.56 21.24
N ARG A 3 14.24 -22.55 20.73
CA ARG A 3 13.80 -21.58 19.73
C ARG A 3 13.51 -20.25 20.42
N LYS A 4 13.93 -19.15 19.80
CA LYS A 4 13.64 -17.78 20.26
C LYS A 4 12.67 -17.13 19.28
N VAL A 5 11.70 -16.38 19.81
CA VAL A 5 10.75 -15.59 19.01
C VAL A 5 11.29 -14.17 18.89
N TYR A 6 11.27 -13.65 17.66
CA TYR A 6 11.72 -12.29 17.37
C TYR A 6 10.57 -11.50 16.75
N ARG A 7 10.37 -10.27 17.22
CA ARG A 7 9.45 -9.32 16.59
C ARG A 7 10.26 -8.38 15.71
N VAL A 8 10.06 -8.48 14.41
CA VAL A 8 10.73 -7.63 13.42
C VAL A 8 9.71 -6.65 12.85
N ARG A 9 10.03 -5.35 12.88
CA ARG A 9 9.21 -4.32 12.23
C ARG A 9 9.62 -4.23 10.77
N THR A 10 8.67 -4.45 9.87
CA THR A 10 8.90 -4.43 8.41
C THR A 10 7.87 -3.51 7.76
N GLN A 11 8.31 -2.73 6.77
CA GLN A 11 7.46 -1.85 5.98
C GLN A 11 7.62 -2.23 4.51
N TYR A 12 6.50 -2.39 3.81
CA TYR A 12 6.45 -2.46 2.36
C TYR A 12 5.96 -1.10 1.86
N VAL A 13 6.71 -0.49 0.95
CA VAL A 13 6.33 0.77 0.29
C VAL A 13 5.98 0.46 -1.15
N PHE A 14 4.77 0.83 -1.55
CA PHE A 14 4.31 0.74 -2.93
C PHE A 14 4.18 2.15 -3.49
N GLU A 15 4.72 2.36 -4.68
CA GLU A 15 4.64 3.62 -5.41
C GLU A 15 4.09 3.35 -6.81
N GLY A 16 3.21 4.22 -7.28
CA GLY A 16 2.56 4.11 -8.57
C GLY A 16 1.97 5.45 -8.99
N VAL A 17 1.62 5.56 -10.28
CA VAL A 17 1.04 6.77 -10.86
C VAL A 17 -0.36 6.46 -11.33
N PHE A 18 -1.33 7.28 -10.94
CA PHE A 18 -2.65 7.31 -11.54
C PHE A 18 -2.67 8.31 -12.69
N GLU A 19 -3.12 7.88 -13.86
CA GLU A 19 -3.52 8.79 -14.93
C GLU A 19 -5.06 8.89 -14.91
N VAL A 20 -5.56 10.11 -14.67
CA VAL A 20 -6.99 10.37 -14.54
C VAL A 20 -7.40 11.57 -15.38
N VAL A 21 -8.55 11.47 -16.06
CA VAL A 21 -9.12 12.59 -16.80
C VAL A 21 -9.87 13.49 -15.81
N ALA A 22 -9.50 14.76 -15.74
CA ALA A 22 -10.10 15.76 -14.86
C ALA A 22 -10.09 17.15 -15.52
N THR A 23 -10.97 18.05 -15.10
CA THR A 23 -11.06 19.42 -15.62
C THR A 23 -10.07 20.38 -14.97
N ASN A 24 -9.58 20.05 -13.77
CA ASN A 24 -8.56 20.80 -13.05
C ASN A 24 -7.84 19.89 -12.04
N ARG A 25 -6.79 20.45 -11.41
CA ARG A 25 -5.96 19.76 -10.43
C ARG A 25 -6.74 19.29 -9.21
N GLU A 26 -7.60 20.14 -8.65
CA GLU A 26 -8.39 19.82 -7.46
C GLU A 26 -9.35 18.65 -7.71
N GLU A 27 -9.94 18.57 -8.90
CA GLU A 27 -10.76 17.43 -9.32
C GLU A 27 -9.91 16.15 -9.47
N ALA A 28 -8.71 16.24 -10.05
CA ALA A 28 -7.81 15.10 -10.18
C ALA A 28 -7.43 14.56 -8.79
N GLU A 29 -7.00 15.42 -7.88
CA GLU A 29 -6.64 15.04 -6.50
C GLU A 29 -7.84 14.44 -5.76
N ARG A 30 -9.04 15.03 -5.89
CA ARG A 30 -10.26 14.48 -5.28
C ARG A 30 -10.59 13.08 -5.79
N LYS A 31 -10.51 12.84 -7.11
CA LYS A 31 -10.75 11.51 -7.70
C LYS A 31 -9.78 10.46 -7.17
N ILE A 32 -8.52 10.82 -6.94
CA ILE A 32 -7.56 9.87 -6.36
C ILE A 32 -7.86 9.61 -4.88
N LEU A 33 -8.18 10.65 -4.11
CA LEU A 33 -8.41 10.52 -2.66
C LEU A 33 -9.76 9.87 -2.30
N GLU A 34 -10.79 10.06 -3.11
CA GLU A 34 -12.15 9.60 -2.82
C GLU A 34 -12.54 8.33 -3.59
N ASP A 35 -12.06 8.19 -4.84
CA ASP A 35 -12.52 7.12 -5.74
C ASP A 35 -11.45 6.07 -6.04
N CYS A 36 -10.18 6.33 -5.72
CA CYS A 36 -9.09 5.36 -5.88
C CYS A 36 -8.73 4.75 -4.52
N GLY A 37 -8.25 3.50 -4.56
CA GLY A 37 -7.92 2.76 -3.35
C GLY A 37 -7.04 1.55 -3.64
N MET A 38 -6.11 1.21 -2.75
CA MET A 38 -5.34 -0.05 -2.83
C MET A 38 -5.84 -1.10 -1.84
N VAL A 39 -6.34 -2.24 -2.36
CA VAL A 39 -6.71 -3.40 -1.54
C VAL A 39 -5.67 -4.50 -1.69
N MET A 40 -5.03 -4.91 -0.59
CA MET A 40 -4.15 -6.08 -0.60
C MET A 40 -4.97 -7.37 -0.65
N GLY A 41 -5.28 -7.86 -1.86
CA GLY A 41 -6.23 -8.97 -2.06
C GLY A 41 -5.74 -10.37 -1.70
N ARG A 42 -4.43 -10.69 -1.78
CA ARG A 42 -3.87 -12.04 -1.51
C ARG A 42 -2.83 -12.09 -0.38
N GLY A 43 -2.60 -10.98 0.32
CA GLY A 43 -1.57 -10.88 1.35
C GLY A 43 -0.14 -10.93 0.80
N VAL A 44 0.84 -10.98 1.71
CA VAL A 44 2.26 -11.10 1.36
C VAL A 44 2.62 -12.58 1.20
N HIS A 45 3.22 -12.93 0.06
CA HIS A 45 3.65 -14.31 -0.21
C HIS A 45 4.91 -14.66 0.60
N THR A 46 4.93 -15.87 1.18
CA THR A 46 6.09 -16.45 1.88
C THR A 46 6.22 -17.92 1.56
N ILE A 47 7.44 -18.45 1.72
CA ILE A 47 7.69 -19.90 1.70
C ILE A 47 7.82 -20.49 3.12
N LEU A 48 7.67 -19.66 4.16
CA LEU A 48 7.65 -20.09 5.56
C LEU A 48 6.28 -20.66 5.92
N SER A 49 6.23 -21.70 6.76
CA SER A 49 4.96 -22.27 7.22
C SER A 49 4.25 -21.37 8.22
N ASP A 50 2.94 -21.56 8.39
CA ASP A 50 2.10 -20.77 9.31
C ASP A 50 2.56 -20.86 10.78
N GLU A 51 3.28 -21.92 11.16
CA GLU A 51 3.87 -22.07 12.50
C GLU A 51 5.10 -21.18 12.71
N GLN A 52 5.72 -20.69 11.63
CA GLN A 52 6.96 -19.92 11.65
C GLN A 52 6.73 -18.42 11.52
N ILE A 53 5.57 -17.99 11.03
CA ILE A 53 5.31 -16.57 10.74
C ILE A 53 3.86 -16.18 10.99
N ASN A 54 3.68 -15.01 11.61
CA ASN A 54 2.37 -14.37 11.79
C ASN A 54 2.36 -13.04 11.02
N TRP A 55 1.32 -12.81 10.23
CA TRP A 55 1.15 -11.64 9.38
C TRP A 55 0.25 -10.61 10.07
N ALA A 56 0.87 -9.62 10.72
CA ALA A 56 0.14 -8.48 11.29
C ALA A 56 0.30 -7.25 10.37
N PHE A 57 -0.37 -7.28 9.22
CA PHE A 57 -0.46 -6.15 8.31
C PHE A 57 -1.90 -5.63 8.28
N GLU A 58 -2.05 -4.31 8.28
CA GLU A 58 -3.36 -3.70 8.03
C GLU A 58 -3.75 -3.93 6.56
N THR A 59 -5.00 -4.30 6.33
CA THR A 59 -5.54 -4.60 4.99
C THR A 59 -5.64 -3.36 4.10
N HIS A 60 -5.60 -2.17 4.70
CA HIS A 60 -5.76 -0.87 4.05
C HIS A 60 -4.54 -0.02 4.39
N PRO A 61 -3.54 0.08 3.50
CA PRO A 61 -2.41 0.98 3.71
C PRO A 61 -2.87 2.44 3.66
N GLU A 62 -2.20 3.33 4.39
CA GLU A 62 -2.46 4.78 4.32
C GLU A 62 -2.07 5.33 2.94
N GLU A 63 -2.98 6.07 2.32
CA GLU A 63 -2.76 6.72 1.02
C GLU A 63 -2.34 8.18 1.21
N ARG A 64 -1.31 8.62 0.48
CA ARG A 64 -0.80 9.99 0.51
C ARG A 64 -0.35 10.45 -0.87
N ILE A 65 -0.83 11.62 -1.29
CA ILE A 65 -0.33 12.29 -2.49
C ILE A 65 1.05 12.92 -2.17
N ILE A 66 2.03 12.64 -3.02
CA ILE A 66 3.41 13.13 -2.87
C ILE A 66 3.68 14.32 -3.80
N GLU A 67 3.25 14.25 -5.06
CA GLU A 67 3.46 15.28 -6.08
C GLU A 67 2.34 15.22 -7.14
N THR A 68 2.00 16.37 -7.75
CA THR A 68 0.99 16.49 -8.82
C THR A 68 1.56 17.32 -9.97
N ILE A 69 1.58 16.78 -11.19
CA ILE A 69 2.11 17.42 -12.40
C ILE A 69 1.04 17.38 -13.51
N GLU A 70 0.82 18.51 -14.20
CA GLU A 70 -0.03 18.58 -15.39
C GLU A 70 0.76 18.13 -16.63
N LYS A 71 0.22 17.19 -17.42
CA LYS A 71 0.84 16.77 -18.69
C LYS A 71 0.60 17.85 -19.75
N SER A 72 1.69 18.32 -20.37
CA SER A 72 1.69 19.23 -21.53
C SER A 72 1.30 18.54 -22.83
#